data_AF-A0A954SUN4-F1
#
_entry.id   AF-A0A954SUN4-F1
#
_cell.length_a   1.000
_cell.length_b   1.000
_cell.length_c   1.000
_cell.angle_alpha   90.00
_cell.angle_beta   90.00
_cell.angle_gamma   90.00
#
_symmetry.space_group_name_H-M   'P 1'
#
loop_
_entity.id
_entity.type
_entity.pdbx_description
1 polymer ?
#
loop_
_entity_poly.entity_id
_entity_poly.type
_entity_poly.pdbx_seq_one_letter_code
_entity_poly.pdbx_strand_id
1 'polypeptide(L)'
;MRKATLTFVLALSVAFLFASRTPVSAQSDPSRVLPAGEKPVDGRLQPLRHLRDKLHPWTPPLTLDAWKKTSQQIREQVLVSNGLWPMPQAAPMKPVIHGKIEKDDYTIEKVFFASHPGHYVCGNLYRPKNLQGKAPGVLCPHGHWANGRFYESKDDEVKRQIDSGAEKFDSGARYPLQARMIGLARMGCVVFHYDMTGNADSTQIGHTAGFRDVEAELRLQNFMGLQTFNSRCALDFLMSLPDVDTDRIGVTGSSGGGTQTFMLCAIDERPHVAFPAVMVSSNMQGGCICENCSYLRQDINNVALAGLFA
;
A
#
# COMPACT_ATOMS: atom_id res chain seq x y z
N MET A 1 -76.91 94.28 -7.48
CA MET A 1 -76.79 94.53 -8.92
C MET A 1 -76.12 93.33 -9.57
N ARG A 2 -76.72 92.83 -10.66
CA ARG A 2 -76.28 91.67 -11.45
C ARG A 2 -74.91 91.91 -12.11
N LYS A 3 -74.11 90.83 -12.25
CA LYS A 3 -73.27 90.40 -13.40
C LYS A 3 -72.50 89.12 -12.95
N ALA A 4 -72.84 87.91 -13.38
CA ALA A 4 -72.58 87.29 -14.70
C ALA A 4 -71.07 87.20 -14.99
N THR A 5 -70.41 86.07 -14.69
CA THR A 5 -70.10 84.90 -15.56
C THR A 5 -68.62 84.95 -15.98
N LEU A 6 -67.80 83.95 -15.62
CA LEU A 6 -67.10 83.06 -16.56
C LEU A 6 -66.20 82.06 -15.83
N THR A 7 -66.52 80.79 -16.04
CA THR A 7 -65.74 79.59 -15.77
C THR A 7 -64.48 79.56 -16.64
N PHE A 8 -63.32 79.15 -16.10
CA PHE A 8 -62.41 78.20 -16.77
C PHE A 8 -61.33 77.63 -15.81
N VAL A 9 -61.53 76.35 -15.46
CA VAL A 9 -60.56 75.24 -15.40
C VAL A 9 -59.09 75.54 -15.06
N LEU A 10 -58.63 75.00 -13.92
CA LEU A 10 -57.41 74.19 -13.89
C LEU A 10 -57.49 73.13 -12.79
N ALA A 11 -57.63 71.87 -13.22
CA ALA A 11 -57.50 70.70 -12.38
C ALA A 11 -56.02 70.47 -12.05
N LEU A 12 -55.66 70.41 -10.76
CA LEU A 12 -54.39 69.80 -10.33
C LEU A 12 -54.68 68.45 -9.70
N SER A 13 -54.42 67.43 -10.51
CA SER A 13 -54.44 66.01 -10.16
C SER A 13 -53.31 65.73 -9.15
N VAL A 14 -53.65 65.51 -7.88
CA VAL A 14 -52.71 64.93 -6.91
C VAL A 14 -52.65 63.42 -7.17
N ALA A 15 -51.76 63.00 -8.06
CA ALA A 15 -51.45 61.59 -8.25
C ALA A 15 -50.55 61.11 -7.10
N PHE A 16 -51.13 60.31 -6.20
CA PHE A 16 -50.38 59.53 -5.22
C PHE A 16 -49.49 58.52 -5.95
N LEU A 17 -48.20 58.81 -6.05
CA LEU A 17 -47.18 57.82 -6.40
C LEU A 17 -46.97 56.88 -5.20
N PHE A 18 -47.79 55.83 -5.11
CA PHE A 18 -47.37 54.62 -4.41
C PHE A 18 -46.27 53.98 -5.24
N ALA A 19 -45.02 54.36 -4.96
CA ALA A 19 -43.88 53.56 -5.37
C ALA A 19 -44.02 52.20 -4.68
N SER A 20 -44.52 51.22 -5.41
CA SER A 20 -44.38 49.82 -5.07
C SER A 20 -42.88 49.55 -4.91
N ARG A 21 -42.39 49.59 -3.67
CA ARG A 21 -41.14 48.93 -3.32
C ARG A 21 -41.41 47.44 -3.51
N THR A 22 -41.26 46.96 -4.73
CA THR A 22 -40.90 45.57 -4.93
C THR A 22 -39.68 45.36 -4.04
N PRO A 23 -39.73 44.47 -3.03
CA PRO A 23 -38.50 44.09 -2.38
C PRO A 23 -37.63 43.56 -3.51
N VAL A 24 -36.52 44.23 -3.78
CA VAL A 24 -35.42 43.62 -4.52
C VAL A 24 -35.08 42.40 -3.69
N SER A 25 -35.66 41.26 -4.05
CA SER A 25 -35.21 39.95 -3.60
C SER A 25 -33.71 40.01 -3.72
N ALA A 26 -33.00 39.84 -2.59
CA ALA A 26 -31.55 39.84 -2.52
C ALA A 26 -31.02 39.11 -3.76
N GLN A 27 -30.60 39.90 -4.74
CA GLN A 27 -30.22 39.39 -6.03
C GLN A 27 -28.92 38.65 -5.75
N SER A 28 -28.96 37.34 -5.96
CA SER A 28 -27.86 36.39 -5.77
C SER A 28 -26.52 37.05 -6.09
N ASP A 29 -25.63 37.11 -5.10
CA ASP A 29 -24.24 37.53 -5.24
C ASP A 29 -23.68 37.03 -6.59
N PRO A 30 -23.31 37.91 -7.53
CA PRO A 30 -22.91 37.52 -8.88
C PRO A 30 -21.59 36.73 -8.90
N SER A 31 -20.86 36.65 -7.78
CA SER A 31 -19.69 35.77 -7.61
C SER A 31 -20.07 34.34 -7.19
N ARG A 32 -21.32 34.09 -6.79
CA ARG A 32 -21.81 32.77 -6.39
C ARG A 32 -22.39 32.03 -7.59
N VAL A 33 -21.71 30.94 -7.96
CA VAL A 33 -22.16 29.99 -8.99
C VAL A 33 -23.38 29.16 -8.52
N LEU A 34 -23.59 29.03 -7.21
CA LEU A 34 -24.69 28.27 -6.60
C LEU A 34 -25.48 29.10 -5.58
N PRO A 35 -26.78 28.81 -5.39
CA PRO A 35 -27.62 29.46 -4.39
C PRO A 35 -27.01 29.49 -2.97
N ALA A 36 -27.46 30.42 -2.15
CA ALA A 36 -27.04 30.51 -0.76
C ALA A 36 -27.33 29.20 0.00
N GLY A 37 -26.32 28.62 0.64
CA GLY A 37 -26.43 27.33 1.33
C GLY A 37 -26.18 26.09 0.47
N GLU A 38 -26.14 26.23 -0.87
CA GLU A 38 -25.82 25.13 -1.76
C GLU A 38 -24.30 25.01 -1.99
N LYS A 39 -23.83 23.76 -1.97
CA LYS A 39 -22.44 23.39 -2.28
C LYS A 39 -22.43 22.66 -3.62
N PRO A 40 -21.35 22.76 -4.41
CA PRO A 40 -21.24 21.96 -5.62
C PRO A 40 -21.26 20.47 -5.25
N VAL A 41 -21.79 19.66 -6.16
CA VAL A 41 -21.69 18.21 -6.08
C VAL A 41 -20.24 17.83 -6.38
N ASP A 42 -19.39 17.97 -5.36
CA ASP A 42 -17.95 17.80 -5.43
C ASP A 42 -17.52 16.81 -4.35
N GLY A 43 -16.89 15.71 -4.77
CA GLY A 43 -16.37 14.69 -3.87
C GLY A 43 -15.37 15.23 -2.84
N ARG A 44 -14.65 16.32 -3.15
CA ARG A 44 -13.70 16.97 -2.24
C ARG A 44 -14.37 17.64 -1.04
N LEU A 45 -15.68 17.87 -1.10
CA LEU A 45 -16.47 18.43 -0.01
C LEU A 45 -17.08 17.35 0.89
N GLN A 46 -16.93 16.08 0.52
CA GLN A 46 -17.30 14.95 1.38
C GLN A 46 -16.29 14.79 2.52
N PRO A 47 -16.65 14.06 3.60
CA PRO A 47 -15.69 13.73 4.65
C PRO A 47 -14.42 13.11 4.07
N LEU A 48 -13.27 13.58 4.55
CA LEU A 48 -11.98 13.01 4.16
C LEU A 48 -11.94 11.53 4.53
N ARG A 49 -11.62 10.70 3.54
CA ARG A 49 -11.36 9.28 3.78
C ARG A 49 -10.02 9.12 4.47
N HIS A 50 -9.96 8.22 5.44
CA HIS A 50 -8.74 7.94 6.20
C HIS A 50 -8.64 6.45 6.56
N LEU A 51 -7.48 6.05 7.09
CA LEU A 51 -7.16 4.66 7.41
C LEU A 51 -8.10 3.96 8.40
N ARG A 52 -8.91 4.73 9.14
CA ARG A 52 -9.86 4.21 10.14
C ARG A 52 -11.27 4.00 9.60
N ASP A 53 -11.49 4.24 8.31
CA ASP A 53 -12.78 4.01 7.68
C ASP A 53 -13.11 2.52 7.71
N LYS A 54 -14.31 2.18 8.20
CA LYS A 54 -14.69 0.77 8.37
C LYS A 54 -14.91 0.04 7.05
N LEU A 55 -15.15 0.73 5.94
CA LEU A 55 -15.41 0.12 4.65
C LEU A 55 -14.76 0.92 3.54
N HIS A 56 -14.00 0.21 2.71
CA HIS A 56 -13.48 0.72 1.46
C HIS A 56 -14.18 0.00 0.30
N PRO A 57 -15.30 0.56 -0.21
CA PRO A 57 -16.07 -0.11 -1.24
C PRO A 57 -15.26 -0.18 -2.53
N TRP A 58 -15.41 -1.30 -3.22
CA TRP A 58 -14.92 -1.52 -4.57
C TRP A 58 -15.91 -2.43 -5.28
N THR A 59 -16.28 -2.06 -6.51
CA THR A 59 -17.16 -2.87 -7.35
C THR A 59 -16.32 -3.51 -8.45
N PRO A 60 -16.09 -4.84 -8.40
CA PRO A 60 -15.28 -5.51 -9.42
C PRO A 60 -16.00 -5.51 -10.78
N PRO A 61 -15.26 -5.42 -11.89
CA PRO A 61 -15.81 -5.68 -13.22
C PRO A 61 -16.39 -7.09 -13.33
N LEU A 62 -17.52 -7.23 -14.05
CA LEU A 62 -18.24 -8.50 -14.18
C LEU A 62 -17.82 -9.33 -15.39
N THR A 63 -16.98 -8.79 -16.28
CA THR A 63 -16.48 -9.48 -17.48
C THR A 63 -14.97 -9.45 -17.55
N LEU A 64 -14.38 -10.44 -18.23
CA LEU A 64 -12.94 -10.53 -18.41
C LEU A 64 -12.36 -9.31 -19.15
N ASP A 65 -13.06 -8.82 -20.18
CA ASP A 65 -12.57 -7.67 -20.95
C ASP A 65 -12.59 -6.37 -20.11
N ALA A 66 -13.64 -6.18 -19.31
CA ALA A 66 -13.69 -5.06 -18.37
C ALA A 66 -12.61 -5.21 -17.28
N TRP A 67 -12.37 -6.43 -16.79
CA TRP A 67 -11.29 -6.71 -15.85
C TRP A 67 -9.89 -6.42 -16.43
N LYS A 68 -9.60 -6.79 -17.68
CA LYS A 68 -8.31 -6.48 -18.33
C LYS A 68 -8.04 -4.97 -18.35
N LYS A 69 -9.06 -4.17 -18.66
CA LYS A 69 -8.95 -2.70 -18.62
C LYS A 69 -8.75 -2.17 -17.20
N THR A 70 -9.57 -2.62 -16.26
CA THR A 70 -9.50 -2.16 -14.86
C THR A 70 -8.19 -2.58 -14.19
N SER A 71 -7.72 -3.81 -14.39
CA SER A 71 -6.46 -4.30 -13.84
C SER A 71 -5.26 -3.47 -14.31
N GLN A 72 -5.23 -3.06 -15.58
CA GLN A 72 -4.20 -2.14 -16.09
C GLN A 72 -4.24 -0.80 -15.35
N GLN A 73 -5.44 -0.21 -15.18
CA GLN A 73 -5.62 1.06 -14.47
C GLN A 73 -5.19 0.95 -13.00
N ILE A 74 -5.55 -0.15 -12.32
CA ILE A 74 -5.15 -0.39 -10.92
C ILE A 74 -3.63 -0.54 -10.83
N ARG A 75 -2.98 -1.30 -11.72
CA ARG A 75 -1.51 -1.42 -11.72
C ARG A 75 -0.82 -0.07 -11.91
N GLU A 76 -1.31 0.75 -12.84
CA GLU A 76 -0.78 2.10 -13.06
C GLU A 76 -0.97 2.97 -11.80
N GLN A 77 -2.16 2.96 -11.20
CA GLN A 77 -2.43 3.66 -9.94
C GLN A 77 -1.47 3.22 -8.83
N VAL A 78 -1.22 1.91 -8.68
CA VAL A 78 -0.28 1.36 -7.71
C VAL A 78 1.13 1.90 -7.97
N LEU A 79 1.60 1.84 -9.22
CA LEU A 79 2.95 2.28 -9.59
C LEU A 79 3.12 3.78 -9.38
N VAL A 80 2.17 4.61 -9.83
CA VAL A 80 2.21 6.07 -9.65
C VAL A 80 2.18 6.44 -8.18
N SER A 81 1.24 5.88 -7.40
CA SER A 81 1.07 6.21 -5.97
C SER A 81 2.28 5.81 -5.13
N ASN A 82 2.99 4.75 -5.52
CA ASN A 82 4.24 4.34 -4.86
C ASN A 82 5.48 5.10 -5.35
N GLY A 83 5.34 6.06 -6.27
CA GLY A 83 6.50 6.75 -6.87
C GLY A 83 7.37 5.83 -7.72
N LEU A 84 6.79 4.75 -8.26
CA LEU A 84 7.46 3.72 -9.06
C LEU A 84 7.09 3.83 -10.56
N TRP A 85 6.53 4.96 -11.01
CA TRP A 85 6.17 5.18 -12.41
C TRP A 85 6.94 6.37 -13.02
N PRO A 86 7.71 6.17 -14.11
CA PRO A 86 8.14 4.88 -14.66
C PRO A 86 8.98 4.11 -13.62
N MET A 87 9.09 2.78 -13.79
CA MET A 87 9.83 1.93 -12.86
C MET A 87 11.28 2.42 -12.68
N PRO A 88 11.72 2.74 -11.45
CA PRO A 88 13.09 3.15 -11.21
C PRO A 88 14.08 2.05 -11.59
N GLN A 89 15.24 2.44 -12.11
CA GLN A 89 16.32 1.51 -12.36
C GLN A 89 16.96 1.09 -11.03
N ALA A 90 16.98 -0.21 -10.75
CA ALA A 90 17.71 -0.74 -9.60
C ALA A 90 19.23 -0.49 -9.74
N ALA A 91 19.91 -0.32 -8.61
CA ALA A 91 21.37 -0.31 -8.59
C ALA A 91 21.93 -1.62 -9.17
N PRO A 92 23.12 -1.62 -9.80
CA PRO A 92 23.73 -2.84 -10.31
C PRO A 92 23.82 -3.91 -9.22
N MET A 93 23.21 -5.08 -9.49
CA MET A 93 23.10 -6.18 -8.54
C MET A 93 24.48 -6.76 -8.21
N LYS A 94 25.04 -6.36 -7.07
CA LYS A 94 26.32 -6.82 -6.53
C LYS A 94 26.12 -7.38 -5.12
N PRO A 95 25.42 -8.53 -4.98
CA PRO A 95 25.10 -9.09 -3.68
C PRO A 95 26.34 -9.66 -3.02
N VAL A 96 26.44 -9.46 -1.71
CA VAL A 96 27.41 -10.13 -0.85
C VAL A 96 26.66 -11.19 -0.06
N ILE A 97 27.00 -12.46 -0.34
CA ILE A 97 26.52 -13.62 0.40
C ILE A 97 27.67 -14.09 1.29
N HIS A 98 27.47 -14.14 2.61
CA HIS A 98 28.55 -14.43 3.55
C HIS A 98 28.08 -15.07 4.85
N GLY A 99 29.04 -15.58 5.64
CA GLY A 99 28.79 -16.11 6.98
C GLY A 99 27.89 -17.36 6.96
N LYS A 100 28.21 -18.31 6.07
CA LYS A 100 27.48 -19.58 5.93
C LYS A 100 27.46 -20.35 7.25
N ILE A 101 26.25 -20.66 7.70
CA ILE A 101 25.97 -21.54 8.83
C ILE A 101 25.47 -22.85 8.26
N GLU A 102 26.18 -23.93 8.53
CA GLU A 102 25.74 -25.28 8.14
C GLU A 102 24.89 -25.91 9.24
N LYS A 103 23.76 -26.48 8.83
CA LYS A 103 22.95 -27.40 9.63
C LYS A 103 22.94 -28.77 8.97
N ASP A 104 22.16 -29.70 9.50
CA ASP A 104 22.14 -31.08 9.01
C ASP A 104 21.55 -31.17 7.60
N ASP A 105 20.44 -30.47 7.36
CA ASP A 105 19.62 -30.58 6.15
C ASP A 105 19.48 -29.27 5.35
N TYR A 106 19.92 -28.14 5.90
CA TYR A 106 19.90 -26.83 5.24
C TYR A 106 21.10 -25.95 5.63
N THR A 107 21.26 -24.82 4.96
CA THR A 107 22.25 -23.78 5.30
C THR A 107 21.57 -22.43 5.44
N ILE A 108 22.19 -21.53 6.21
CA ILE A 108 21.78 -20.13 6.34
C ILE A 108 22.96 -19.25 5.95
N GLU A 109 22.73 -18.26 5.10
CA GLU A 109 23.73 -17.27 4.72
C GLU A 109 23.17 -15.86 4.91
N LYS A 110 24.03 -14.91 5.29
CA LYS A 110 23.67 -13.49 5.36
C LYS A 110 23.85 -12.87 3.99
N VAL A 111 22.93 -12.01 3.61
CA VAL A 111 22.94 -11.32 2.32
C VAL A 111 22.76 -9.83 2.53
N PHE A 112 23.53 -9.03 1.80
CA PHE A 112 23.18 -7.64 1.55
C PHE A 112 23.50 -7.22 0.12
N PHE A 113 22.71 -6.31 -0.43
CA PHE A 113 22.94 -5.65 -1.72
C PHE A 113 22.27 -4.28 -1.74
N ALA A 114 22.72 -3.39 -2.63
CA ALA A 114 22.12 -2.06 -2.78
C ALA A 114 20.88 -2.13 -3.68
N SER A 115 19.75 -1.56 -3.26
CA SER A 115 18.61 -1.30 -4.15
C SER A 115 18.70 0.09 -4.79
N HIS A 116 19.19 1.07 -4.03
CA HIS A 116 19.59 2.40 -4.50
C HIS A 116 21.03 2.71 -4.05
N PRO A 117 21.72 3.67 -4.68
CA PRO A 117 23.00 4.15 -4.18
C PRO A 117 22.93 4.51 -2.68
N GLY A 118 23.66 3.79 -1.84
CA GLY A 118 23.69 4.00 -0.38
C GLY A 118 22.53 3.35 0.41
N HIS A 119 21.51 2.79 -0.24
CA HIS A 119 20.42 2.06 0.43
C HIS A 119 20.51 0.57 0.15
N TYR A 120 20.57 -0.22 1.22
CA TYR A 120 20.84 -1.66 1.18
C TYR A 120 19.64 -2.45 1.69
N VAL A 121 19.35 -3.53 0.96
CA VAL A 121 18.47 -4.61 1.38
C VAL A 121 19.35 -5.66 2.04
N CYS A 122 18.95 -6.07 3.24
CA CYS A 122 19.64 -7.08 4.05
C CYS A 122 18.70 -8.25 4.30
N GLY A 123 19.24 -9.45 4.53
CA GLY A 123 18.42 -10.62 4.85
C GLY A 123 19.19 -11.89 5.08
N ASN A 124 18.45 -12.99 5.22
CA ASN A 124 19.00 -14.34 5.28
C ASN A 124 18.48 -15.20 4.14
N LEU A 125 19.41 -15.95 3.56
CA LEU A 125 19.19 -16.92 2.50
C LEU A 125 19.26 -18.32 3.11
N TYR A 126 18.17 -19.06 2.98
CA TYR A 126 18.05 -20.44 3.46
C TYR A 126 18.06 -21.36 2.25
N ARG A 127 18.90 -22.40 2.29
CA ARG A 127 19.07 -23.35 1.18
C ARG A 127 19.04 -24.79 1.68
N PRO A 128 18.36 -25.71 0.97
CA PRO A 128 18.49 -27.14 1.23
C PRO A 128 19.92 -27.62 0.89
N LYS A 129 20.51 -28.52 1.68
CA LYS A 129 21.90 -29.00 1.44
C LYS A 129 22.04 -29.95 0.25
N ASN A 130 21.03 -30.78 0.01
CA ASN A 130 21.09 -31.87 -0.97
C ASN A 130 20.26 -31.55 -2.22
N LEU A 131 20.37 -30.32 -2.73
CA LEU A 131 19.68 -29.91 -3.95
C LEU A 131 20.22 -30.65 -5.17
N GLN A 132 19.30 -31.20 -5.96
CA GLN A 132 19.59 -31.76 -7.28
C GLN A 132 19.03 -30.80 -8.33
N GLY A 133 19.90 -30.04 -8.98
CA GLY A 133 19.51 -28.99 -9.92
C GLY A 133 18.87 -27.77 -9.24
N LYS A 134 17.94 -27.12 -9.94
CA LYS A 134 17.27 -25.89 -9.49
C LYS A 134 16.04 -26.18 -8.62
N ALA A 135 15.83 -25.37 -7.59
CA ALA A 135 14.71 -25.47 -6.67
C ALA A 135 13.73 -24.29 -6.78
N PRO A 136 12.47 -24.47 -6.34
CA PRO A 136 11.54 -23.35 -6.17
C PRO A 136 12.15 -22.26 -5.28
N GLY A 137 11.99 -21.00 -5.67
CA GLY A 137 12.37 -19.84 -4.89
C GLY A 137 11.19 -19.32 -4.08
N VAL A 138 11.36 -18.98 -2.81
CA VAL A 138 10.32 -18.31 -2.00
C VAL A 138 10.87 -17.00 -1.41
N LEU A 139 10.26 -15.88 -1.79
CA LEU A 139 10.55 -14.58 -1.20
C LEU A 139 9.63 -14.35 0.01
N CYS A 140 10.23 -14.00 1.15
CA CYS A 140 9.53 -13.92 2.42
C CYS A 140 9.66 -12.53 3.05
N PRO A 141 8.83 -11.52 2.69
CA PRO A 141 8.72 -10.32 3.50
C PRO A 141 8.15 -10.63 4.90
N HIS A 142 8.60 -9.91 5.93
CA HIS A 142 8.05 -9.99 7.27
C HIS A 142 7.12 -8.81 7.59
N GLY A 143 6.26 -8.96 8.59
CA GLY A 143 5.43 -7.88 9.14
C GLY A 143 6.12 -7.15 10.29
N HIS A 144 5.34 -6.36 11.02
CA HIS A 144 5.79 -5.55 12.16
C HIS A 144 6.01 -6.38 13.43
N TRP A 145 7.04 -7.23 13.41
CA TRP A 145 7.48 -7.96 14.59
C TRP A 145 8.55 -7.17 15.36
N ALA A 146 8.58 -7.33 16.67
CA ALA A 146 9.68 -6.79 17.48
C ALA A 146 11.01 -7.35 16.96
N ASN A 147 12.01 -6.49 16.75
CA ASN A 147 13.30 -6.85 16.14
C ASN A 147 13.21 -7.44 14.71
N GLY A 148 12.08 -7.26 14.00
CA GLY A 148 11.93 -7.67 12.59
C GLY A 148 12.17 -9.17 12.39
N ARG A 149 13.01 -9.53 11.41
CA ARG A 149 13.33 -10.95 11.13
C ARG A 149 13.97 -11.71 12.30
N PHE A 150 14.47 -10.99 13.32
CA PHE A 150 15.07 -11.55 14.52
C PHE A 150 14.07 -11.76 15.66
N TYR A 151 12.77 -11.65 15.38
CA TYR A 151 11.73 -11.78 16.39
C TYR A 151 11.88 -13.04 17.25
N GLU A 152 11.69 -12.83 18.54
CA GLU A 152 11.64 -13.86 19.58
C GLU A 152 10.36 -13.66 20.38
N SER A 153 9.53 -14.70 20.45
CA SER A 153 8.34 -14.72 21.28
C SER A 153 8.72 -14.75 22.76
N LYS A 154 7.91 -14.10 23.59
CA LYS A 154 8.02 -14.18 25.05
C LYS A 154 7.52 -15.53 25.56
N ASP A 155 7.90 -15.90 26.79
CA ASP A 155 7.57 -17.21 27.39
C ASP A 155 6.07 -17.46 27.51
N ASP A 156 5.29 -16.43 27.85
CA ASP A 156 3.83 -16.49 27.93
C ASP A 156 3.19 -16.76 26.57
N GLU A 157 3.70 -16.10 25.53
CA GLU A 157 3.25 -16.31 24.14
C GLU A 157 3.63 -17.69 23.62
N VAL A 158 4.83 -18.18 23.92
CA VAL A 158 5.23 -19.55 23.58
C VAL A 158 4.32 -20.56 24.27
N LYS A 159 4.11 -20.41 25.58
CA LYS A 159 3.21 -21.29 26.33
C LYS A 159 1.80 -21.28 25.72
N ARG A 160 1.27 -20.10 25.40
CA ARG A 160 -0.06 -19.95 24.79
C ARG A 160 -0.18 -20.70 23.47
N GLN A 161 0.83 -20.60 22.60
CA GLN A 161 0.83 -21.29 21.29
C GLN A 161 0.88 -22.82 21.44
N ILE A 162 1.69 -23.33 22.36
CA ILE A 162 1.79 -24.76 22.64
C ILE A 162 0.50 -25.29 23.28
N ASP A 163 0.00 -24.62 24.33
CA ASP A 163 -1.23 -25.02 25.03
C ASP A 163 -2.46 -25.02 24.10
N SER A 164 -2.54 -24.04 23.18
CA SER A 164 -3.64 -23.97 22.22
C SER A 164 -3.49 -24.91 21.03
N GLY A 165 -2.35 -25.61 20.91
CA GLY A 165 -2.02 -26.45 19.76
C GLY A 165 -1.76 -25.68 18.46
N ALA A 166 -1.51 -24.38 18.54
CA ALA A 166 -1.18 -23.55 17.36
C ALA A 166 0.24 -23.83 16.84
N GLU A 167 1.12 -24.29 17.73
CA GLU A 167 2.46 -24.76 17.41
C GLU A 167 2.78 -25.99 18.26
N LYS A 168 3.64 -26.88 17.76
CA LYS A 168 4.03 -28.12 18.41
C LYS A 168 5.40 -28.02 19.08
N PHE A 169 6.32 -27.24 18.52
CA PHE A 169 7.71 -27.18 18.97
C PHE A 169 7.99 -25.87 19.70
N ASP A 170 8.60 -25.94 20.88
CA ASP A 170 9.00 -24.75 21.65
C ASP A 170 9.87 -23.80 20.80
N SER A 171 10.83 -24.35 20.05
CA SER A 171 11.68 -23.55 19.15
C SER A 171 10.90 -22.89 18.00
N GLY A 172 9.85 -23.55 17.49
CA GLY A 172 8.96 -23.00 16.48
C GLY A 172 8.14 -21.83 17.03
N ALA A 173 7.61 -21.99 18.26
CA ALA A 173 6.82 -20.97 18.93
C ALA A 173 7.69 -19.78 19.35
N ARG A 174 8.93 -20.06 19.77
CA ARG A 174 9.94 -19.06 20.16
C ARG A 174 10.41 -18.22 18.99
N TYR A 175 10.71 -18.86 17.85
CA TYR A 175 11.33 -18.24 16.67
C TYR A 175 10.50 -18.49 15.40
N PRO A 176 9.23 -18.03 15.35
CA PRO A 176 8.30 -18.44 14.31
C PRO A 176 8.72 -17.98 12.92
N LEU A 177 9.40 -16.83 12.82
CA LEU A 177 9.87 -16.31 11.53
C LEU A 177 10.98 -17.18 10.96
N GLN A 178 11.94 -17.62 11.79
CA GLN A 178 13.04 -18.49 11.39
C GLN A 178 12.52 -19.90 11.11
N ALA A 179 11.63 -20.41 11.96
CA ALA A 179 11.00 -21.73 11.80
C ALA A 179 10.30 -21.89 10.45
N ARG A 180 9.56 -20.85 9.99
CA ARG A 180 8.93 -20.86 8.65
C ARG A 180 9.96 -21.01 7.52
N MET A 181 11.07 -20.27 7.56
CA MET A 181 12.10 -20.35 6.50
C MET A 181 12.78 -21.71 6.50
N ILE A 182 13.09 -22.22 7.68
CA ILE A 182 13.69 -23.54 7.86
C ILE A 182 12.75 -24.63 7.33
N GLY A 183 11.46 -24.56 7.65
CA GLY A 183 10.44 -25.49 7.14
C GLY A 183 10.39 -25.50 5.61
N LEU A 184 10.33 -24.33 4.98
CA LEU A 184 10.35 -24.20 3.52
C LEU A 184 11.65 -24.73 2.89
N ALA A 185 12.80 -24.46 3.50
CA ALA A 185 14.08 -25.00 3.05
C ALA A 185 14.13 -26.53 3.16
N ARG A 186 13.59 -27.09 4.25
CA ARG A 186 13.45 -28.55 4.42
C ARG A 186 12.49 -29.19 3.41
N MET A 187 11.53 -28.43 2.92
CA MET A 187 10.65 -28.82 1.82
C MET A 187 11.29 -28.66 0.43
N GLY A 188 12.56 -28.25 0.35
CA GLY A 188 13.32 -28.15 -0.90
C GLY A 188 13.26 -26.78 -1.59
N CYS A 189 12.83 -25.73 -0.90
CA CYS A 189 12.82 -24.37 -1.45
C CYS A 189 14.09 -23.58 -1.12
N VAL A 190 14.55 -22.73 -2.03
CA VAL A 190 15.51 -21.66 -1.71
C VAL A 190 14.72 -20.45 -1.21
N VAL A 191 15.00 -19.98 0.00
CA VAL A 191 14.16 -18.97 0.67
C VAL A 191 14.96 -17.73 0.98
N PHE A 192 14.48 -16.57 0.55
CA PHE A 192 15.08 -15.29 0.94
C PHE A 192 14.14 -14.50 1.86
N HIS A 193 14.54 -14.36 3.12
CA HIS A 193 13.84 -13.58 4.14
C HIS A 193 14.61 -12.28 4.36
N TYR A 194 14.03 -11.17 3.91
CA TYR A 194 14.70 -9.87 3.88
C TYR A 194 14.02 -8.87 4.80
N ASP A 195 14.79 -7.85 5.18
CA ASP A 195 14.40 -6.86 6.16
C ASP A 195 13.48 -5.80 5.56
N MET A 196 12.42 -5.47 6.29
CA MET A 196 11.70 -4.21 6.06
C MET A 196 12.60 -3.02 6.39
N THR A 197 12.44 -1.93 5.66
CA THR A 197 13.17 -0.68 5.90
C THR A 197 12.89 -0.18 7.32
N GLY A 198 13.98 0.07 8.04
CA GLY A 198 13.98 0.48 9.43
C GLY A 198 13.94 -0.66 10.45
N ASN A 199 14.01 -1.92 10.02
CA ASN A 199 13.99 -3.09 10.89
C ASN A 199 15.26 -3.94 10.73
N ALA A 200 15.60 -4.70 11.78
CA ALA A 200 16.73 -5.62 11.80
C ALA A 200 18.02 -4.97 11.28
N ASP A 201 18.61 -5.44 10.18
CA ASP A 201 19.86 -4.88 9.65
C ASP A 201 19.64 -3.72 8.65
N SER A 202 18.39 -3.41 8.28
CA SER A 202 18.02 -2.32 7.35
C SER A 202 17.74 -1.00 8.08
N THR A 203 18.70 -0.50 8.85
CA THR A 203 18.50 0.69 9.73
C THR A 203 18.95 2.02 9.12
N GLN A 204 19.30 2.07 7.83
CA GLN A 204 19.79 3.30 7.18
C GLN A 204 18.74 4.42 7.19
N ILE A 205 17.47 4.04 7.12
CA ILE A 205 16.33 4.92 7.35
C ILE A 205 15.50 4.27 8.46
N GLY A 206 15.35 4.95 9.60
CA GLY A 206 14.57 4.44 10.72
C GLY A 206 13.12 4.15 10.32
N HIS A 207 12.52 3.11 10.92
CA HIS A 207 11.13 2.76 10.67
C HIS A 207 10.25 3.91 11.15
N THR A 208 9.54 4.59 10.24
CA THR A 208 8.78 5.84 10.45
C THR A 208 9.53 7.18 10.35
N ALA A 209 10.82 7.17 9.97
CA ALA A 209 11.67 8.36 9.98
C ALA A 209 11.87 9.05 8.62
N GLY A 210 11.52 8.41 7.49
CA GLY A 210 11.74 8.95 6.15
C GLY A 210 10.45 9.27 5.39
N PHE A 211 10.54 10.21 4.44
CA PHE A 211 9.48 10.53 3.47
C PHE A 211 8.16 10.99 4.10
N ARG A 212 8.24 11.96 5.02
CA ARG A 212 7.08 12.49 5.76
C ARG A 212 6.89 13.99 5.58
N ASP A 213 7.81 14.65 4.89
CA ASP A 213 7.74 16.06 4.56
C ASP A 213 6.84 16.30 3.35
N VAL A 214 6.36 17.54 3.22
CA VAL A 214 5.45 17.97 2.14
C VAL A 214 6.09 17.75 0.77
N GLU A 215 7.39 17.95 0.65
CA GLU A 215 8.10 17.84 -0.62
C GLU A 215 8.14 16.38 -1.11
N ALA A 216 8.39 15.43 -0.20
CA ALA A 216 8.31 14.01 -0.50
C ALA A 216 6.89 13.60 -0.94
N GLU A 217 5.87 14.06 -0.21
CA GLU A 217 4.46 13.78 -0.51
C GLU A 217 4.03 14.33 -1.87
N LEU A 218 4.38 15.59 -2.18
CA LEU A 218 4.08 16.23 -3.47
C LEU A 218 4.78 15.55 -4.65
N ARG A 219 5.89 14.85 -4.40
CA ARG A 219 6.65 14.09 -5.40
C ARG A 219 6.30 12.61 -5.41
N LEU A 220 5.30 12.18 -4.63
CA LEU A 220 4.93 10.77 -4.44
C LEU A 220 6.10 9.89 -3.97
N GLN A 221 7.09 10.48 -3.31
CA GLN A 221 8.17 9.76 -2.66
C GLN A 221 7.69 9.36 -1.28
N ASN A 222 7.53 8.06 -1.06
CA ASN A 222 6.96 7.55 0.19
C ASN A 222 7.62 6.24 0.64
N PHE A 223 7.46 5.96 1.93
CA PHE A 223 8.10 4.82 2.59
C PHE A 223 7.57 3.48 2.06
N MET A 224 6.28 3.40 1.72
CA MET A 224 5.68 2.22 1.09
C MET A 224 6.32 1.93 -0.27
N GLY A 225 6.51 2.95 -1.10
CA GLY A 225 7.17 2.85 -2.40
C GLY A 225 8.60 2.34 -2.30
N LEU A 226 9.39 2.88 -1.37
CA LEU A 226 10.74 2.37 -1.10
C LEU A 226 10.71 0.89 -0.67
N GLN A 227 9.79 0.51 0.23
CA GLN A 227 9.65 -0.87 0.69
C GLN A 227 9.25 -1.82 -0.46
N THR A 228 8.30 -1.43 -1.31
CA THR A 228 7.87 -2.23 -2.46
C THR A 228 8.97 -2.33 -3.51
N PHE A 229 9.74 -1.27 -3.73
CA PHE A 229 10.92 -1.33 -4.60
C PHE A 229 12.01 -2.27 -4.05
N ASN A 230 12.26 -2.23 -2.74
CA ASN A 230 13.18 -3.17 -2.08
C ASN A 230 12.69 -4.62 -2.24
N SER A 231 11.37 -4.83 -2.17
CA SER A 231 10.74 -6.14 -2.41
C SER A 231 11.03 -6.65 -3.83
N ARG A 232 10.91 -5.77 -4.84
CA ARG A 232 11.26 -6.10 -6.23
C ARG A 232 12.74 -6.40 -6.41
N CYS A 233 13.63 -5.60 -5.80
CA CYS A 233 15.07 -5.87 -5.86
C CYS A 233 15.45 -7.18 -5.14
N ALA A 234 14.74 -7.53 -4.05
CA ALA A 234 14.88 -8.80 -3.37
C ALA A 234 14.42 -9.99 -4.22
N LEU A 235 13.36 -9.80 -5.00
CA LEU A 235 12.93 -10.75 -6.02
C LEU A 235 14.00 -10.91 -7.12
N ASP A 236 14.55 -9.81 -7.63
CA ASP A 236 15.64 -9.83 -8.63
C ASP A 236 16.86 -10.61 -8.10
N PHE A 237 17.23 -10.38 -6.84
CA PHE A 237 18.31 -11.12 -6.18
C PHE A 237 18.01 -12.62 -6.12
N LEU A 238 16.83 -13.01 -5.61
CA LEU A 238 16.44 -14.41 -5.49
C LEU A 238 16.47 -15.12 -6.85
N MET A 239 15.92 -14.49 -7.89
CA MET A 239 15.87 -15.05 -9.24
C MET A 239 17.23 -15.06 -9.96
N SER A 240 18.21 -14.30 -9.47
CA SER A 240 19.58 -14.30 -10.02
C SER A 240 20.41 -15.50 -9.54
N LEU A 241 19.96 -16.21 -8.51
CA LEU A 241 20.69 -17.32 -7.92
C LEU A 241 20.69 -18.54 -8.88
N PRO A 242 21.84 -19.19 -9.11
CA PRO A 242 21.95 -20.27 -10.10
C PRO A 242 21.16 -21.53 -9.71
N ASP A 243 20.88 -21.70 -8.42
CA ASP A 243 20.14 -22.81 -7.82
C ASP A 243 18.63 -22.54 -7.70
N VAL A 244 18.14 -21.39 -8.16
CA VAL A 244 16.71 -21.05 -8.19
C VAL A 244 16.12 -21.32 -9.56
N ASP A 245 14.97 -21.98 -9.56
CA ASP A 245 14.11 -22.16 -10.71
C ASP A 245 13.18 -20.96 -10.86
N THR A 246 13.41 -20.16 -11.89
CA THR A 246 12.66 -18.92 -12.16
C THR A 246 11.23 -19.17 -12.59
N ASP A 247 10.88 -20.40 -12.98
CA ASP A 247 9.51 -20.81 -13.34
C ASP A 247 8.73 -21.32 -12.11
N ARG A 248 9.34 -21.30 -10.92
CA ARG A 248 8.74 -21.76 -9.66
C ARG A 248 9.02 -20.78 -8.53
N ILE A 249 8.48 -19.57 -8.65
CA ILE A 249 8.65 -18.50 -7.66
C ILE A 249 7.39 -18.31 -6.82
N GLY A 250 7.56 -18.35 -5.50
CA GLY A 250 6.54 -18.02 -4.51
C GLY A 250 6.85 -16.73 -3.75
N VAL A 251 5.84 -16.01 -3.29
CA VAL A 251 6.00 -14.88 -2.35
C VAL A 251 5.03 -15.04 -1.17
N THR A 252 5.52 -14.92 0.06
CA THR A 252 4.65 -15.01 1.24
C THR A 252 5.10 -14.19 2.46
N GLY A 253 4.15 -13.54 3.11
CA GLY A 253 4.36 -12.71 4.29
C GLY A 253 3.08 -12.58 5.09
N SER A 254 3.21 -12.13 6.35
CA SER A 254 2.07 -11.92 7.26
C SER A 254 2.00 -10.45 7.69
N SER A 255 0.79 -9.93 7.87
CA SER A 255 0.54 -8.53 8.26
C SER A 255 1.22 -7.56 7.27
N GLY A 256 2.13 -6.69 7.71
CA GLY A 256 2.92 -5.83 6.81
C GLY A 256 3.69 -6.61 5.73
N GLY A 257 4.12 -7.83 6.04
CA GLY A 257 4.71 -8.73 5.03
C GLY A 257 3.67 -9.23 4.04
N GLY A 258 2.44 -9.46 4.47
CA GLY A 258 1.30 -9.77 3.61
C GLY A 258 0.97 -8.60 2.68
N THR A 259 1.07 -7.36 3.19
CA THR A 259 0.98 -6.15 2.36
C THR A 259 2.01 -6.17 1.26
N GLN A 260 3.29 -6.37 1.59
CA GLN A 260 4.34 -6.41 0.58
C GLN A 260 4.22 -7.60 -0.38
N THR A 261 3.67 -8.74 0.07
CA THR A 261 3.34 -9.85 -0.83
C THR A 261 2.34 -9.44 -1.90
N PHE A 262 1.15 -8.93 -1.54
CA PHE A 262 0.15 -8.59 -2.56
C PHE A 262 0.54 -7.34 -3.36
N MET A 263 1.32 -6.42 -2.80
CA MET A 263 1.81 -5.24 -3.52
C MET A 263 2.86 -5.60 -4.56
N LEU A 264 3.82 -6.47 -4.22
CA LEU A 264 4.83 -6.94 -5.17
C LEU A 264 4.18 -7.73 -6.32
N CYS A 265 3.31 -8.69 -5.99
CA CYS A 265 2.64 -9.52 -7.00
C CYS A 265 1.63 -8.72 -7.85
N ALA A 266 1.13 -7.58 -7.36
CA ALA A 266 0.31 -6.67 -8.17
C ALA A 266 1.11 -5.98 -9.28
N ILE A 267 2.41 -5.70 -9.07
CA ILE A 267 3.26 -4.94 -10.00
C ILE A 267 4.29 -5.77 -10.76
N ASP A 268 4.42 -7.05 -10.42
CA ASP A 268 5.42 -7.96 -10.97
C ASP A 268 4.79 -9.33 -11.20
N GLU A 269 4.81 -9.80 -12.45
CA GLU A 269 4.15 -11.04 -12.88
C GLU A 269 5.06 -12.28 -12.76
N ARG A 270 6.31 -12.11 -12.33
CA ARG A 270 7.27 -13.23 -12.19
C ARG A 270 6.93 -14.22 -11.06
N PRO A 271 6.35 -13.79 -9.90
CA PRO A 271 5.82 -14.73 -8.92
C PRO A 271 4.68 -15.59 -9.48
N HIS A 272 4.81 -16.90 -9.37
CA HIS A 272 3.81 -17.87 -9.83
C HIS A 272 2.75 -18.17 -8.77
N VAL A 273 3.12 -18.03 -7.48
CA VAL A 273 2.20 -18.23 -6.35
C VAL A 273 2.42 -17.13 -5.32
N ALA A 274 1.33 -16.56 -4.82
CA ALA A 274 1.36 -15.55 -3.77
C ALA A 274 0.50 -15.99 -2.57
N PHE A 275 1.03 -15.83 -1.36
CA PHE A 275 0.29 -16.12 -0.12
C PHE A 275 0.40 -14.94 0.86
N PRO A 276 -0.41 -13.89 0.68
CA PRO A 276 -0.50 -12.77 1.61
C PRO A 276 -1.34 -13.14 2.85
N ALA A 277 -0.69 -13.48 3.96
CA ALA A 277 -1.37 -13.91 5.16
C ALA A 277 -1.91 -12.73 5.97
N VAL A 278 -3.15 -12.89 6.47
CA VAL A 278 -3.83 -12.00 7.45
C VAL A 278 -3.81 -10.51 7.10
N MET A 279 -3.93 -10.16 5.82
CA MET A 279 -3.83 -8.76 5.38
C MET A 279 -4.80 -8.32 4.27
N VAL A 280 -5.26 -9.22 3.40
CA VAL A 280 -6.23 -8.86 2.35
C VAL A 280 -7.58 -8.55 3.00
N SER A 281 -8.05 -7.31 2.86
CA SER A 281 -9.26 -6.81 3.52
C SER A 281 -9.92 -5.65 2.76
N SER A 282 -11.25 -5.57 2.82
CA SER A 282 -12.04 -4.40 2.42
C SER A 282 -12.18 -3.33 3.51
N ASN A 283 -11.73 -3.63 4.73
CA ASN A 283 -12.02 -2.83 5.93
C ASN A 283 -10.75 -2.34 6.65
N MET A 284 -9.57 -2.83 6.27
CA MET A 284 -8.27 -2.39 6.78
C MET A 284 -7.26 -2.30 5.64
N GLN A 285 -6.68 -1.13 5.42
CA GLN A 285 -5.75 -0.87 4.32
C GLN A 285 -4.28 -1.08 4.69
N GLY A 286 -3.96 -1.18 5.98
CA GLY A 286 -2.58 -1.11 6.49
C GLY A 286 -2.41 0.11 7.38
N GLY A 287 -1.86 -0.11 8.58
CA GLY A 287 -1.79 0.91 9.62
C GLY A 287 -0.47 1.68 9.64
N CYS A 288 0.57 1.12 9.02
CA CYS A 288 1.91 1.71 8.96
C CYS A 288 2.16 2.46 7.64
N ILE A 289 3.08 3.41 7.66
CA ILE A 289 3.53 4.16 6.47
C ILE A 289 4.24 3.27 5.42
N CYS A 290 4.63 2.05 5.79
CA CYS A 290 5.19 1.07 4.85
C CYS A 290 4.08 0.20 4.19
N GLU A 291 2.82 0.39 4.56
CA GLU A 291 1.67 -0.37 4.06
C GLU A 291 0.64 0.52 3.34
N ASN A 292 0.80 1.84 3.45
CA ASN A 292 -0.08 2.81 2.82
C ASN A 292 0.66 4.08 2.39
N CYS A 293 0.15 4.70 1.34
CA CYS A 293 0.55 6.00 0.83
C CYS A 293 -0.66 6.68 0.18
N SER A 294 -0.57 8.00 -0.04
CA SER A 294 -1.63 8.73 -0.72
C SER A 294 -1.89 8.21 -2.12
N TYR A 295 -3.11 8.38 -2.59
CA TYR A 295 -3.59 7.97 -3.93
C TYR A 295 -3.68 6.46 -4.17
N LEU A 296 -3.02 5.62 -3.36
CA LEU A 296 -2.93 4.18 -3.61
C LEU A 296 -4.28 3.48 -3.73
N ARG A 297 -5.23 3.84 -2.87
CA ARG A 297 -6.53 3.15 -2.75
C ARG A 297 -7.72 4.06 -3.07
N GLN A 298 -7.54 4.94 -4.05
CA GLN A 298 -8.68 5.65 -4.64
C GLN A 298 -9.57 4.65 -5.35
N ASP A 299 -10.84 4.61 -4.94
CA ASP A 299 -11.91 3.75 -5.47
C ASP A 299 -11.65 2.24 -5.51
N ILE A 300 -10.64 1.78 -4.77
CA ILE A 300 -10.25 0.37 -4.64
C ILE A 300 -9.94 0.00 -3.19
N ASN A 301 -9.65 -1.28 -2.94
CA ASN A 301 -9.23 -1.80 -1.64
C ASN A 301 -8.20 -2.94 -1.81
N ASN A 302 -7.76 -3.59 -0.72
CA ASN A 302 -6.77 -4.67 -0.81
C ASN A 302 -7.29 -5.89 -1.58
N VAL A 303 -8.61 -6.09 -1.68
CA VAL A 303 -9.21 -7.18 -2.49
C VAL A 303 -8.99 -6.89 -3.98
N ALA A 304 -9.13 -5.64 -4.41
CA ALA A 304 -8.84 -5.22 -5.78
C ALA A 304 -7.37 -5.46 -6.15
N LEU A 305 -6.46 -5.12 -5.24
CA LEU A 305 -5.02 -5.34 -5.40
C LEU A 305 -4.69 -6.83 -5.45
N ALA A 306 -5.30 -7.63 -4.58
CA ALA A 306 -5.13 -9.08 -4.59
C ALA A 306 -5.65 -9.73 -5.89
N GLY A 307 -6.73 -9.18 -6.47
CA GLY A 307 -7.27 -9.64 -7.75
C GLY A 307 -6.29 -9.53 -8.91
N LEU A 308 -5.27 -8.66 -8.85
CA LEU A 308 -4.31 -8.45 -9.94
C LEU A 308 -3.39 -9.64 -10.24
N PHE A 309 -3.27 -10.59 -9.31
CA PHE A 309 -2.43 -11.79 -9.44
C PHE A 309 -3.19 -13.09 -9.11
N ALA A 310 -4.51 -13.01 -8.92
CA ALA A 310 -5.37 -14.14 -8.59
C ALA A 310 -5.94 -14.84 -9.84
#